data_AF-A0A7S3YLE9-F1
#
_entry.id   AF-A0A7S3YLE9-F1
#
_cell.length_a   1.000
_cell.length_b   1.000
_cell.length_c   1.000
_cell.angle_alpha   90.00
_cell.angle_beta   90.00
_cell.angle_gamma   90.00
#
_symmetry.space_group_name_H-M   'P 1'
#
loop_
_entity.id
_entity.type
_entity.pdbx_description
1 polymer ?
#
loop_
_entity_poly.entity_id
_entity_poly.type
_entity_poly.pdbx_seq_one_letter_code
_entity_poly.pdbx_strand_id
1 'polypeptide(L)'
;MQEYGKKGTRGCEPQYTIDQAEILGQTDNNLALQQCQWHCDSDYECQKIQFMWNATSQIGTCRRLRSCVASTAAGEEGFTYYFKSVNTGPAIASEGKQVSVREIATVLVDGSPARLNSLTHWRGYLIVGTETSGGRIYQVDPATGNVTLFFDVAAAFERNGRAMSFSNYQHGGLRAVAFHPDFETNGLFYVSAMESRPTDPENFHYASDWNGGGNFGFSGPIDADSVVVEFKYNLTNNSVIEDSYRLLFRIGMPVYDHPIKYIAFNGSYLFIAHGDGSVQSAITGGGQGSNALGKILRINPLYVNETTPYTIPSDNPYLGDNSFPDEVFAVGFRNPHTFCFSKSGELIVGEAGRDNAEEVNIVEAGHDYGWSQREGFFVHNENGTILKGVSPLPDDDAVCYLQ
;
A
#
# COMPACT_ATOMS: atom_id res chain seq x y z
N MET A 1 -10.45 34.33 -52.31
CA MET A 1 -11.80 34.49 -52.88
C MET A 1 -12.30 33.08 -53.21
N GLN A 2 -13.32 32.45 -52.63
CA GLN A 2 -14.35 32.69 -51.60
C GLN A 2 -14.77 31.25 -51.18
N GLU A 3 -14.72 30.78 -49.91
CA GLU A 3 -15.72 30.89 -48.80
C GLU A 3 -17.08 30.21 -49.09
N TYR A 4 -17.74 29.38 -48.25
CA TYR A 4 -17.86 29.19 -46.78
C TYR A 4 -18.15 27.68 -46.46
N GLY A 5 -18.05 27.08 -45.26
CA GLY A 5 -17.69 27.50 -43.90
C GLY A 5 -17.94 26.34 -42.90
N LYS A 6 -16.90 25.96 -42.12
CA LYS A 6 -16.89 25.30 -40.78
C LYS A 6 -15.46 24.79 -40.51
N LYS A 7 -14.74 25.43 -39.59
CA LYS A 7 -13.39 25.07 -39.09
C LYS A 7 -13.54 24.44 -37.69
N GLY A 8 -12.78 23.44 -37.29
CA GLY A 8 -11.73 22.71 -37.99
C GLY A 8 -11.29 21.48 -37.19
N THR A 9 -11.10 20.38 -37.90
CA THR A 9 -10.34 19.21 -37.45
C THR A 9 -8.88 19.40 -37.85
N ARG A 10 -7.93 19.08 -36.97
CA ARG A 10 -6.57 18.71 -37.37
C ARG A 10 -6.48 17.20 -37.19
N GLY A 11 -6.22 16.51 -38.29
CA GLY A 11 -5.98 15.08 -38.31
C GLY A 11 -4.62 14.74 -37.71
N CYS A 12 -4.54 13.56 -37.10
CA CYS A 12 -3.30 12.87 -36.83
C CYS A 12 -3.17 11.75 -37.87
N GLU A 13 -2.20 11.87 -38.77
CA GLU A 13 -1.69 10.73 -39.53
C GLU A 13 -0.82 9.86 -38.62
N PRO A 14 -0.86 8.52 -38.74
CA PRO A 14 0.08 7.66 -38.05
C PRO A 14 1.41 7.64 -38.82
N GLN A 15 2.44 8.26 -38.28
CA GLN A 15 3.82 8.05 -38.73
C GLN A 15 4.57 7.26 -37.67
N TYR A 16 4.53 5.92 -37.70
CA TYR A 16 5.63 5.04 -37.29
C TYR A 16 5.39 3.62 -37.86
N THR A 17 6.24 3.19 -38.78
CA THR A 17 6.42 1.79 -39.16
C THR A 17 7.30 1.09 -38.13
N ILE A 18 6.82 -0.01 -37.55
CA ILE A 18 7.60 -0.88 -36.66
C ILE A 18 8.38 -1.85 -37.55
N ASP A 19 9.66 -1.59 -37.76
CA ASP A 19 10.58 -2.56 -38.35
C ASP A 19 10.99 -3.60 -37.30
N GLN A 20 11.07 -4.85 -37.75
CA GLN A 20 11.46 -6.02 -36.97
C GLN A 20 12.88 -5.84 -36.40
N ALA A 21 13.04 -6.09 -35.10
CA ALA A 21 14.35 -6.37 -34.51
C ALA A 21 14.26 -7.65 -33.67
N GLU A 22 15.06 -8.64 -34.08
CA GLU A 22 15.26 -9.92 -33.39
C GLU A 22 15.71 -9.70 -31.94
N ILE A 23 15.03 -10.39 -31.02
CA ILE A 23 15.39 -10.41 -29.59
C ILE A 23 16.36 -11.57 -29.39
N LEU A 24 17.65 -11.26 -29.27
CA LEU A 24 18.62 -12.15 -28.63
C LEU A 24 18.52 -11.96 -27.12
N GLY A 25 18.24 -13.04 -26.41
CA GLY A 25 17.90 -13.02 -24.99
C GLY A 25 19.06 -12.70 -24.06
N GLN A 26 18.71 -12.19 -22.87
CA GLN A 26 19.13 -12.75 -21.57
C GLN A 26 18.35 -12.08 -20.44
N THR A 27 18.10 -12.89 -19.42
CA THR A 27 17.43 -12.64 -18.15
C THR A 27 18.19 -11.64 -17.28
N ASP A 28 17.48 -10.72 -16.60
CA ASP A 28 17.77 -10.36 -15.20
C ASP A 28 16.62 -9.54 -14.60
N ASN A 29 15.92 -10.18 -13.66
CA ASN A 29 14.90 -9.61 -12.78
C ASN A 29 15.60 -8.79 -11.68
N ASN A 30 15.40 -7.47 -11.62
CA ASN A 30 15.60 -6.65 -10.42
C ASN A 30 15.22 -5.17 -10.71
N LEU A 31 13.97 -4.79 -10.45
CA LEU A 31 13.56 -3.38 -10.36
C LEU A 31 12.96 -3.12 -8.97
N ALA A 32 13.60 -2.20 -8.24
CA ALA A 32 13.19 -1.80 -6.91
C ALA A 32 12.04 -0.78 -7.00
N LEU A 33 10.90 -1.10 -6.35
CA LEU A 33 9.78 -0.17 -6.15
C LEU A 33 10.25 1.06 -5.38
N GLN A 34 10.07 2.25 -5.98
CA GLN A 34 10.27 3.53 -5.31
C GLN A 34 9.01 3.88 -4.51
N GLN A 35 9.18 4.15 -3.21
CA GLN A 35 8.10 4.49 -2.29
C GLN A 35 7.71 5.97 -2.45
N CYS A 36 6.46 6.23 -2.83
CA CYS A 36 5.80 7.52 -2.65
C CYS A 36 4.77 7.38 -1.53
N GLN A 37 5.03 7.98 -0.37
CA GLN A 37 4.04 8.12 0.70
C GLN A 37 3.32 9.46 0.56
N TRP A 38 1.99 9.40 0.53
CA TRP A 38 1.11 10.54 0.43
C TRP A 38 0.72 11.01 1.83
N HIS A 39 0.96 12.29 2.14
CA HIS A 39 0.53 12.91 3.38
C HIS A 39 -0.34 14.13 3.07
N CYS A 40 -1.60 14.08 3.49
CA CYS A 40 -2.50 15.22 3.50
C CYS A 40 -2.52 15.76 4.94
N ASP A 41 -1.80 16.85 5.22
CA ASP A 41 -1.92 17.54 6.50
C ASP A 41 -3.25 18.31 6.55
N SER A 42 -3.83 18.39 7.74
CA SER A 42 -5.09 19.06 8.09
C SER A 42 -5.23 20.49 7.54
N ASP A 43 -4.11 21.18 7.32
CA ASP A 43 -4.08 22.56 6.84
C ASP A 43 -4.01 22.72 5.30
N TYR A 44 -3.79 21.66 4.50
CA TYR A 44 -3.44 21.81 3.06
C TYR A 44 -4.28 20.96 2.10
N GLU A 45 -4.61 21.52 0.93
CA GLU A 45 -5.41 20.85 -0.11
C GLU A 45 -4.67 19.65 -0.72
N CYS A 46 -5.22 18.45 -0.56
CA CYS A 46 -4.84 17.32 -1.40
C CYS A 46 -5.52 17.46 -2.76
N GLN A 47 -4.77 17.95 -3.74
CA GLN A 47 -5.23 18.04 -5.12
C GLN A 47 -4.85 16.77 -5.90
N LYS A 48 -5.80 16.34 -6.74
CA LYS A 48 -5.73 15.19 -7.65
C LYS A 48 -4.50 15.26 -8.56
N ILE A 49 -3.51 14.39 -8.36
CA ILE A 49 -2.36 14.25 -9.27
C ILE A 49 -2.52 12.94 -10.03
N GLN A 50 -2.73 13.05 -11.34
CA GLN A 50 -2.85 11.91 -12.25
C GLN A 50 -1.48 11.65 -12.86
N PHE A 51 -0.91 10.45 -12.62
CA PHE A 51 0.34 10.04 -13.25
C PHE A 51 0.02 9.19 -14.48
N MET A 52 0.61 9.52 -15.63
CA MET A 52 0.69 8.63 -16.78
C MET A 52 2.16 8.45 -17.12
N TRP A 53 2.60 7.21 -17.32
CA TRP A 53 3.94 6.93 -17.83
C TRP A 53 3.90 5.96 -19.01
N ASN A 54 4.82 6.17 -19.96
CA ASN A 54 4.99 5.39 -21.17
C ASN A 54 6.43 4.84 -21.15
N ALA A 55 6.59 3.53 -21.18
CA ALA A 55 7.87 2.86 -20.88
C ALA A 55 8.71 2.59 -22.13
N THR A 56 9.94 3.13 -22.16
CA THR A 56 11.10 2.48 -22.81
C THR A 56 12.40 3.08 -22.28
N SER A 57 13.26 2.30 -21.62
CA SER A 57 14.73 2.44 -21.76
C SER A 57 15.52 1.30 -21.08
N GLN A 58 16.61 0.93 -21.74
CA GLN A 58 17.58 -0.11 -21.38
C GLN A 58 18.46 0.19 -20.16
N ILE A 59 19.03 -0.89 -19.62
CA ILE A 59 19.79 -1.02 -18.37
C ILE A 59 21.10 -0.22 -18.38
N GLY A 60 21.29 0.59 -17.33
CA GLY A 60 22.58 1.11 -16.88
C GLY A 60 22.66 1.00 -15.36
N THR A 61 23.72 0.42 -14.84
CA THR A 61 23.95 0.14 -13.41
C THR A 61 23.86 1.42 -12.55
N CYS A 62 22.82 1.53 -11.71
CA CYS A 62 22.61 2.71 -10.86
C CYS A 62 22.52 2.34 -9.37
N ARG A 63 23.31 3.02 -8.53
CA ARG A 63 23.32 2.87 -7.07
C ARG A 63 22.07 3.50 -6.46
N ARG A 64 21.27 2.68 -5.77
CA ARG A 64 20.26 2.92 -4.72
C ARG A 64 19.77 4.38 -4.51
N LEU A 65 18.52 4.65 -4.90
CA LEU A 65 17.72 5.80 -4.42
C LEU A 65 16.83 5.38 -3.23
N ARG A 66 16.71 6.28 -2.25
CA ARG A 66 16.11 6.09 -0.92
C ARG A 66 14.66 6.61 -0.89
N SER A 67 13.84 6.10 0.04
CA SER A 67 12.43 6.44 0.31
C SER A 67 12.17 7.95 0.32
N CYS A 68 11.04 8.40 -0.25
CA CYS A 68 10.64 9.81 -0.29
C CYS A 68 9.26 10.01 0.36
N VAL A 69 9.16 11.11 1.13
CA VAL A 69 7.93 11.58 1.78
C VAL A 69 7.79 13.04 1.38
N ALA A 70 6.66 13.41 0.81
CA ALA A 70 6.34 14.80 0.51
C ALA A 70 5.59 15.42 1.69
N SER A 71 6.13 16.50 2.24
CA SER A 71 5.38 17.43 3.09
C SER A 71 5.53 18.84 2.53
N THR A 72 4.46 19.63 2.59
CA THR A 72 4.48 21.05 2.19
C THR A 72 4.70 21.89 3.44
N ALA A 73 5.71 22.76 3.42
CA ALA A 73 5.94 23.77 4.46
C ALA A 73 5.86 25.15 3.81
N ALA A 74 5.07 26.05 4.40
CA ALA A 74 4.99 27.44 3.99
C ALA A 74 6.15 28.26 4.59
N GLY A 75 6.74 29.17 3.80
CA GLY A 75 7.56 30.27 4.32
C GLY A 75 8.79 30.65 3.48
N GLU A 76 8.63 31.78 2.79
CA GLU A 76 9.67 32.73 2.34
C GLU A 76 10.51 32.47 1.08
N GLU A 77 10.86 33.60 0.48
CA GLU A 77 11.21 33.87 -0.92
C GLU A 77 12.58 33.33 -1.37
N GLY A 78 12.62 32.85 -2.61
CA GLY A 78 13.77 32.95 -3.54
C GLY A 78 15.01 32.07 -3.26
N PHE A 79 15.32 31.15 -4.17
CA PHE A 79 16.51 31.15 -5.04
C PHE A 79 16.69 29.80 -5.77
N THR A 80 17.29 29.88 -6.96
CA THR A 80 17.20 28.95 -8.09
C THR A 80 18.48 28.09 -8.26
N TYR A 81 18.31 26.76 -8.28
CA TYR A 81 18.97 25.66 -9.04
C TYR A 81 20.49 25.47 -9.05
N TYR A 82 20.95 24.19 -9.03
CA TYR A 82 21.74 23.52 -10.09
C TYR A 82 21.75 21.98 -9.88
N PHE A 83 21.12 21.21 -10.76
CA PHE A 83 21.35 19.76 -10.89
C PHE A 83 22.22 19.50 -12.11
N LYS A 84 23.33 18.76 -11.94
CA LYS A 84 24.18 18.33 -13.06
C LYS A 84 23.99 16.83 -13.35
N SER A 85 23.07 16.60 -14.30
CA SER A 85 22.89 15.48 -15.27
C SER A 85 22.62 14.05 -14.74
N VAL A 86 21.72 13.24 -15.30
CA VAL A 86 21.30 13.12 -16.73
C VAL A 86 19.83 12.67 -16.85
N ASN A 87 19.10 13.32 -17.76
CA ASN A 87 17.83 12.96 -18.46
C ASN A 87 16.93 11.82 -17.93
N THR A 88 15.79 12.19 -17.32
CA THR A 88 14.43 11.74 -17.69
C THR A 88 13.43 12.87 -17.33
N GLY A 89 12.54 13.26 -18.25
CA GLY A 89 11.49 14.29 -18.02
C GLY A 89 10.18 13.71 -17.47
N PRO A 90 9.04 14.43 -17.51
CA PRO A 90 8.83 15.89 -17.49
C PRO A 90 8.46 16.40 -16.07
N ALA A 91 8.45 17.72 -15.92
CA ALA A 91 8.13 18.42 -14.69
C ALA A 91 6.72 18.08 -14.13
N ILE A 92 6.67 17.74 -12.84
CA ILE A 92 5.45 17.84 -12.04
C ILE A 92 5.20 19.34 -11.81
N ALA A 93 4.49 19.99 -12.72
CA ALA A 93 3.92 21.31 -12.49
C ALA A 93 2.83 21.59 -13.54
N SER A 94 1.65 21.03 -13.37
CA SER A 94 0.43 21.76 -13.76
C SER A 94 0.16 22.75 -12.62
N GLU A 95 0.33 24.04 -12.92
CA GLU A 95 0.08 25.21 -12.04
C GLU A 95 1.00 25.38 -10.83
N GLY A 96 2.11 26.13 -11.00
CA GLY A 96 2.74 26.96 -9.94
C GLY A 96 3.24 26.29 -8.65
N LYS A 97 3.03 24.97 -8.46
CA LYS A 97 3.41 24.22 -7.26
C LYS A 97 4.81 23.65 -7.43
N GLN A 98 5.62 23.74 -6.37
CA GLN A 98 6.95 23.14 -6.30
C GLN A 98 6.95 22.05 -5.22
N VAL A 99 7.60 20.93 -5.52
CA VAL A 99 7.86 19.85 -4.56
C VAL A 99 9.35 19.90 -4.23
N SER A 100 9.69 19.99 -2.95
CA SER A 100 11.07 19.91 -2.46
C SER A 100 11.22 18.68 -1.57
N VAL A 101 12.32 17.96 -1.73
CA VAL A 101 12.70 16.86 -0.83
C VAL A 101 13.80 17.37 0.09
N ARG A 102 13.62 17.16 1.40
CA ARG A 102 14.61 17.50 2.42
C ARG A 102 14.96 16.25 3.22
N GLU A 103 16.26 16.00 3.41
CA GLU A 103 16.71 15.00 4.38
C GLU A 103 16.51 15.54 5.81
N ILE A 104 15.83 14.75 6.64
CA ILE A 104 15.56 15.08 8.04
C ILE A 104 16.49 14.31 8.96
N ALA A 105 16.57 12.99 8.78
CA ALA A 105 17.42 12.12 9.57
C ALA A 105 17.74 10.82 8.81
N THR A 106 18.80 10.15 9.22
CA THR A 106 19.09 8.76 8.83
C THR A 106 18.76 7.84 10.01
N VAL A 107 17.77 6.95 9.85
CA VAL A 107 17.45 5.92 10.83
C VAL A 107 18.40 4.73 10.64
N LEU A 108 19.14 4.38 11.71
CA LEU A 108 20.04 3.25 11.72
C LEU A 108 19.48 2.12 12.57
N VAL A 109 19.53 0.90 12.04
CA VAL A 109 19.28 -0.34 12.75
C VAL A 109 20.58 -1.12 12.78
N ASP A 110 21.08 -1.42 13.99
CA ASP A 110 22.30 -2.20 14.18
C ASP A 110 23.50 -1.65 13.37
N GLY A 111 23.60 -0.32 13.33
CA GLY A 111 24.66 0.42 12.61
C GLY A 111 24.46 0.57 11.10
N SER A 112 23.39 0.01 10.53
CA SER A 112 23.09 0.07 9.09
C SER A 112 21.83 0.89 8.80
N PRO A 113 21.75 1.61 7.65
CA PRO A 113 20.52 2.31 7.25
C PRO A 113 19.32 1.37 7.21
N ALA A 114 18.26 1.74 7.92
CA ALA A 114 17.05 0.95 8.01
C ALA A 114 16.25 0.99 6.71
N ARG A 115 15.60 -0.12 6.36
CA ARG A 115 14.58 -0.15 5.33
C ARG A 115 13.25 0.29 5.96
N LEU A 116 12.74 1.41 5.48
CA LEU A 116 11.49 2.00 5.96
C LEU A 116 10.33 1.42 5.16
N ASN A 117 9.19 1.19 5.81
CA ASN A 117 7.96 0.81 5.10
C ASN A 117 6.73 1.61 5.54
N SER A 118 6.80 2.23 6.72
CA SER A 118 5.75 3.12 7.21
C SER A 118 6.35 4.40 7.74
N LEU A 119 5.69 5.51 7.41
CA LEU A 119 5.86 6.78 8.05
C LEU A 119 4.47 7.32 8.39
N THR A 120 4.34 7.82 9.61
CA THR A 120 3.21 8.63 10.02
C THR A 120 3.71 9.78 10.90
N HIS A 121 2.81 10.71 11.26
CA HIS A 121 3.13 11.82 12.13
C HIS A 121 2.36 11.68 13.45
N TRP A 122 3.03 11.95 14.57
CA TRP A 122 2.42 11.95 15.89
C TRP A 122 3.14 12.91 16.83
N ARG A 123 2.38 13.81 17.48
CA ARG A 123 2.88 14.82 18.44
C ARG A 123 4.09 15.64 17.98
N GLY A 124 4.11 16.05 16.71
CA GLY A 124 5.22 16.83 16.15
C GLY A 124 6.40 15.97 15.70
N TYR A 125 6.32 14.65 15.86
CA TYR A 125 7.35 13.70 15.46
C TYR A 125 6.94 12.90 14.23
N LEU A 126 7.94 12.51 13.46
CA LEU A 126 7.83 11.50 12.44
C LEU A 126 7.98 10.12 13.11
N ILE A 127 7.00 9.24 12.91
CA ILE A 127 7.01 7.88 13.41
C ILE A 127 7.32 6.94 12.26
N VAL A 128 8.45 6.27 12.35
CA VAL A 128 9.09 5.53 11.27
C VAL A 128 9.13 4.04 11.61
N GLY A 129 8.38 3.23 10.87
CA GLY A 129 8.43 1.76 10.96
C GLY A 129 9.51 1.15 10.06
N THR A 130 10.39 0.34 10.65
CA THR A 130 11.47 -0.37 9.95
C THR A 130 11.04 -1.79 9.63
N GLU A 131 10.98 -2.08 8.34
CA GLU A 131 10.35 -3.26 7.75
C GLU A 131 11.08 -4.57 8.11
N THR A 132 11.94 -5.04 7.20
CA THR A 132 12.81 -6.19 7.40
C THR A 132 14.09 -5.84 8.15
N SER A 133 14.29 -4.55 8.50
CA SER A 133 15.33 -4.09 9.41
C SER A 133 14.88 -4.19 10.87
N GLY A 134 14.47 -5.38 11.28
CA GLY A 134 14.20 -5.73 12.68
C GLY A 134 12.82 -5.36 13.24
N GLY A 135 11.88 -4.85 12.44
CA GLY A 135 10.51 -4.62 12.91
C GLY A 135 10.40 -3.57 14.03
N ARG A 136 11.16 -2.47 13.95
CA ARG A 136 11.22 -1.44 15.01
C ARG A 136 10.50 -0.18 14.58
N ILE A 137 10.01 0.56 15.55
CA ILE A 137 9.40 1.88 15.35
C ILE A 137 10.34 2.91 15.98
N TYR A 138 10.69 3.93 15.20
CA TYR A 138 11.49 5.06 15.66
C TYR A 138 10.66 6.33 15.66
N GLN A 139 10.92 7.19 16.63
CA GLN A 139 10.44 8.55 16.67
C GLN A 139 11.57 9.48 16.23
N VAL A 140 11.30 10.30 15.22
CA VAL A 140 12.24 11.26 14.64
C VAL A 140 11.70 12.67 14.86
N ASP A 141 12.50 13.51 15.50
CA ASP A 141 12.21 14.93 15.63
C ASP A 141 12.54 15.64 14.30
N PRO A 142 11.55 16.18 13.58
CA PRO A 142 11.79 16.83 12.30
C PRO A 142 12.56 18.16 12.42
N ALA A 143 12.56 18.79 13.60
CA ALA A 143 13.29 20.04 13.84
C ALA A 143 14.78 19.79 14.09
N THR A 144 15.12 18.74 14.83
CA THR A 144 16.51 18.45 15.24
C THR A 144 17.16 17.31 14.47
N GLY A 145 16.37 16.47 13.80
CA GLY A 145 16.83 15.22 13.18
C GLY A 145 17.16 14.12 14.20
N ASN A 146 16.83 14.32 15.48
CA ASN A 146 17.11 13.33 16.53
C ASN A 146 16.24 12.08 16.33
N VAL A 147 16.86 10.90 16.41
CA VAL A 147 16.21 9.60 16.21
C VAL A 147 16.23 8.83 17.53
N THR A 148 15.07 8.41 17.99
CA THR A 148 14.90 7.63 19.22
C THR A 148 14.08 6.38 18.94
N LEU A 149 14.45 5.25 19.57
CA LEU A 149 13.64 4.05 19.49
C LEU A 149 12.33 4.29 20.24
N PHE A 150 11.21 4.18 19.54
CA PHE A 150 9.87 4.26 20.13
C PHE A 150 9.42 2.90 20.64
N PHE A 151 9.60 1.84 19.83
CA PHE A 151 9.14 0.49 20.17
C PHE A 151 9.85 -0.59 19.35
N ASP A 152 10.18 -1.72 19.98
CA ASP A 152 10.66 -2.93 19.30
C ASP A 152 9.49 -3.93 19.18
N VAL A 153 8.83 -3.93 18.02
CA VAL A 153 7.63 -4.74 17.78
C VAL A 153 8.00 -6.22 17.69
N ALA A 154 9.15 -6.54 17.07
CA ALA A 154 9.61 -7.92 16.94
C ALA A 154 9.87 -8.55 18.33
N ALA A 155 10.55 -7.83 19.23
CA ALA A 155 10.75 -8.29 20.61
C ALA A 155 9.42 -8.46 21.37
N ALA A 156 8.43 -7.60 21.11
CA ALA A 156 7.11 -7.72 21.73
C ALA A 156 6.34 -8.95 21.23
N PHE A 157 6.48 -9.31 19.95
CA PHE A 157 5.92 -10.55 19.42
C PHE A 157 6.56 -11.76 20.12
N GLU A 158 7.89 -11.79 20.25
CA GLU A 158 8.63 -12.88 20.91
C GLU A 158 8.21 -13.08 22.37
N ARG A 159 8.06 -12.00 23.14
CA ARG A 159 7.56 -12.06 24.53
C ARG A 159 6.17 -12.69 24.65
N ASN A 160 5.36 -12.59 23.60
CA ASN A 160 4.02 -13.15 23.54
C ASN A 160 3.97 -14.51 22.82
N GLY A 161 5.13 -15.18 22.67
CA GLY A 161 5.22 -16.50 22.04
C GLY A 161 4.93 -16.48 20.54
N ARG A 162 5.03 -15.30 19.91
CA ARG A 162 4.84 -15.09 18.46
C ARG A 162 6.19 -14.81 17.80
N ALA A 163 6.26 -14.92 16.49
CA ALA A 163 7.47 -14.62 15.74
C ALA A 163 7.15 -13.75 14.52
N MET A 164 7.71 -12.55 14.47
CA MET A 164 7.62 -11.73 13.27
C MET A 164 8.44 -12.39 12.16
N SER A 165 7.86 -12.52 10.97
CA SER A 165 8.52 -13.17 9.86
C SER A 165 9.26 -12.15 8.99
N PHE A 166 10.53 -12.44 8.69
CA PHE A 166 11.40 -11.60 7.85
C PHE A 166 11.89 -12.34 6.59
N SER A 167 11.31 -13.51 6.29
CA SER A 167 11.80 -14.43 5.26
C SER A 167 11.75 -13.84 3.85
N ASN A 168 10.80 -12.95 3.57
CA ASN A 168 10.76 -12.19 2.32
C ASN A 168 11.31 -10.78 2.55
N TYR A 169 12.42 -10.45 1.90
CA TYR A 169 13.03 -9.13 1.99
C TYR A 169 12.06 -8.01 1.61
N GLN A 170 11.23 -8.20 0.57
CA GLN A 170 10.35 -7.19 -0.01
C GLN A 170 9.04 -7.00 0.76
N HIS A 171 8.56 -8.03 1.44
CA HIS A 171 7.20 -8.08 1.96
C HIS A 171 7.10 -8.54 3.42
N GLY A 172 8.20 -8.92 4.06
CA GLY A 172 8.20 -9.33 5.46
C GLY A 172 8.22 -8.18 6.46
N GLY A 173 8.30 -8.55 7.73
CA GLY A 173 8.51 -7.67 8.86
C GLY A 173 7.31 -6.77 9.19
N LEU A 174 7.62 -5.65 9.85
CA LEU A 174 6.66 -4.61 10.17
C LEU A 174 6.20 -3.90 8.90
N ARG A 175 4.88 -3.78 8.72
CA ARG A 175 4.28 -3.16 7.54
C ARG A 175 3.87 -1.73 7.84
N ALA A 176 2.95 -1.53 8.78
CA ALA A 176 2.47 -0.19 9.11
C ALA A 176 2.19 0.00 10.60
N VAL A 177 2.11 1.28 11.01
CA VAL A 177 1.68 1.72 12.34
C VAL A 177 0.58 2.78 12.19
N ALA A 178 -0.47 2.67 13.00
CA ALA A 178 -1.53 3.66 13.12
C ALA A 178 -1.88 3.91 14.58
N PHE A 179 -1.97 5.17 14.97
CA PHE A 179 -2.41 5.57 16.31
C PHE A 179 -3.93 5.73 16.31
N HIS A 180 -4.59 5.28 17.37
CA HIS A 180 -6.03 5.50 17.55
C HIS A 180 -6.32 7.02 17.57
N PRO A 181 -7.45 7.50 17.02
CA PRO A 181 -7.80 8.93 17.07
C PRO A 181 -7.79 9.51 18.49
N ASP A 182 -8.27 8.71 19.46
CA ASP A 182 -8.26 9.04 20.89
C ASP A 182 -6.96 8.64 21.62
N PHE A 183 -5.84 8.48 20.91
CA PHE A 183 -4.56 8.01 21.48
C PHE A 183 -4.16 8.77 22.75
N GLU A 184 -4.35 10.09 22.77
CA GLU A 184 -4.01 10.95 23.90
C GLU A 184 -4.84 10.67 25.17
N THR A 185 -5.85 9.79 25.07
CA THR A 185 -6.67 9.35 26.20
C THR A 185 -6.56 7.84 26.45
N ASN A 186 -6.50 7.03 25.40
CA ASN A 186 -6.54 5.56 25.52
C ASN A 186 -5.17 4.88 25.34
N GLY A 187 -4.21 5.58 24.74
CA GLY A 187 -2.86 5.08 24.43
C GLY A 187 -2.83 3.96 23.40
N LEU A 188 -3.89 3.74 22.62
CA LEU A 188 -3.98 2.59 21.72
C LEU A 188 -3.34 2.86 20.37
N PHE A 189 -2.43 2.00 19.93
CA PHE A 189 -1.92 2.01 18.57
C PHE A 189 -1.91 0.60 17.99
N TYR A 190 -1.89 0.54 16.67
CA TYR A 190 -2.04 -0.68 15.90
C TYR A 190 -0.87 -0.81 14.96
N VAL A 191 -0.44 -2.03 14.73
CA VAL A 191 0.55 -2.36 13.72
C VAL A 191 0.00 -3.43 12.80
N SER A 192 0.43 -3.38 11.54
CA SER A 192 0.35 -4.53 10.66
C SER A 192 1.73 -5.13 10.44
N ALA A 193 1.82 -6.44 10.38
CA ALA A 193 3.07 -7.16 10.23
C ALA A 193 2.86 -8.47 9.48
N MET A 194 3.97 -9.03 8.98
CA MET A 194 4.04 -10.45 8.64
C MET A 194 4.48 -11.25 9.85
N GLU A 195 3.72 -12.27 10.20
CA GLU A 195 3.98 -13.13 11.34
C GLU A 195 4.08 -14.59 10.90
N SER A 196 5.02 -15.36 11.45
CA SER A 196 5.06 -16.80 11.22
C SER A 196 3.72 -17.44 11.59
N ARG A 197 3.23 -18.31 10.71
CA ARG A 197 1.95 -18.98 10.93
C ARG A 197 2.06 -19.87 12.17
N PRO A 198 1.10 -19.81 13.12
CA PRO A 198 1.10 -20.70 14.27
C PRO A 198 0.94 -22.16 13.86
N THR A 199 1.42 -23.07 14.70
CA THR A 199 1.25 -24.52 14.50
C THR A 199 -0.19 -24.99 14.72
N ASP A 200 -1.00 -24.19 15.41
CA ASP A 200 -2.40 -24.41 15.80
C ASP A 200 -3.31 -23.28 15.28
N PRO A 201 -3.39 -23.07 13.95
CA PRO A 201 -4.12 -21.94 13.36
C PRO A 201 -5.61 -21.89 13.74
N GLU A 202 -6.22 -23.01 14.10
CA GLU A 202 -7.61 -23.11 14.56
C GLU A 202 -7.90 -22.35 15.85
N ASN A 203 -6.88 -22.02 16.65
CA ASN A 203 -7.02 -21.29 17.92
C ASN A 203 -6.94 -19.77 17.74
N PHE A 204 -6.88 -19.28 16.51
CA PHE A 204 -6.73 -17.86 16.20
C PHE A 204 -7.93 -17.33 15.41
N HIS A 205 -8.21 -16.04 15.61
CA HIS A 205 -9.21 -15.33 14.83
C HIS A 205 -8.64 -14.94 13.46
N TYR A 206 -9.25 -15.45 12.39
CA TYR A 206 -8.91 -15.12 11.00
C TYR A 206 -10.05 -14.34 10.36
N ALA A 207 -9.74 -13.23 9.70
CA ALA A 207 -10.69 -12.55 8.80
C ALA A 207 -10.91 -13.40 7.53
N SER A 208 -9.85 -14.04 7.05
CA SER A 208 -9.95 -15.13 6.08
C SER A 208 -8.74 -16.02 6.17
N ASP A 209 -8.94 -17.33 6.13
CA ASP A 209 -7.85 -18.30 6.18
C ASP A 209 -7.68 -19.01 4.83
N TRP A 210 -6.51 -18.86 4.24
CA TRP A 210 -6.11 -19.74 3.14
C TRP A 210 -5.70 -21.08 3.74
N ASN A 211 -6.34 -22.19 3.35
CA ASN A 211 -6.01 -23.53 3.88
C ASN A 211 -5.38 -24.45 2.84
N GLY A 212 -4.67 -23.88 1.86
CA GLY A 212 -4.02 -24.65 0.79
C GLY A 212 -4.99 -25.26 -0.23
N GLY A 213 -6.28 -24.94 -0.14
CA GLY A 213 -7.33 -25.39 -1.05
C GLY A 213 -7.60 -24.35 -2.13
N GLY A 214 -6.94 -24.46 -3.27
CA GLY A 214 -7.32 -23.70 -4.46
C GLY A 214 -6.53 -24.09 -5.70
N ASN A 215 -7.12 -23.84 -6.87
CA ASN A 215 -6.58 -24.16 -8.18
C ASN A 215 -5.46 -23.20 -8.63
N PHE A 216 -4.61 -22.77 -7.70
CA PHE A 216 -3.55 -21.76 -7.89
C PHE A 216 -2.19 -22.40 -8.21
N GLY A 217 -2.15 -23.70 -8.45
CA GLY A 217 -0.92 -24.43 -8.80
C GLY A 217 0.11 -24.56 -7.67
N PHE A 218 -0.21 -24.10 -6.46
CA PHE A 218 0.66 -24.22 -5.29
C PHE A 218 0.01 -25.11 -4.23
N SER A 219 0.66 -26.23 -3.93
CA SER A 219 0.36 -27.07 -2.78
C SER A 219 1.60 -27.04 -1.88
N GLY A 220 1.61 -26.12 -0.91
CA GLY A 220 2.70 -25.99 0.05
C GLY A 220 2.19 -25.48 1.40
N PRO A 221 2.95 -25.70 2.48
CA PRO A 221 2.62 -25.13 3.77
C PRO A 221 2.64 -23.61 3.70
N ILE A 222 1.75 -22.97 4.46
CA ILE A 222 1.74 -21.52 4.62
C ILE A 222 2.72 -21.17 5.73
N ASP A 223 3.74 -20.39 5.39
CA ASP A 223 4.83 -20.06 6.31
C ASP A 223 4.50 -18.85 7.21
N ALA A 224 3.59 -17.98 6.78
CA ALA A 224 3.28 -16.73 7.47
C ALA A 224 1.87 -16.22 7.17
N ASP A 225 1.33 -15.44 8.10
CA ASP A 225 0.08 -14.71 7.96
C ASP A 225 0.35 -13.19 7.98
N SER A 226 -0.52 -12.43 7.31
CA SER A 226 -0.65 -11.01 7.62
C SER A 226 -1.42 -10.85 8.93
N VAL A 227 -0.97 -9.97 9.81
CA VAL A 227 -1.64 -9.72 11.10
C VAL A 227 -1.88 -8.25 11.34
N VAL A 228 -2.95 -7.94 12.08
CA VAL A 228 -3.15 -6.64 12.73
C VAL A 228 -3.14 -6.85 14.23
N VAL A 229 -2.29 -6.09 14.92
CA VAL A 229 -2.06 -6.22 16.36
C VAL A 229 -2.19 -4.85 17.03
N GLU A 230 -2.89 -4.80 18.14
CA GLU A 230 -2.96 -3.64 19.03
C GLU A 230 -1.88 -3.72 20.11
N PHE A 231 -1.38 -2.55 20.47
CA PHE A 231 -0.54 -2.30 21.64
C PHE A 231 -1.04 -1.06 22.39
N LYS A 232 -0.63 -0.96 23.65
CA LYS A 232 -0.99 0.14 24.54
C LYS A 232 0.24 0.92 24.99
N TYR A 233 0.13 2.23 24.93
CA TYR A 233 1.10 3.20 25.42
C TYR A 233 0.64 3.74 26.78
N ASN A 234 1.57 3.81 27.73
CA ASN A 234 1.35 4.45 29.01
C ASN A 234 1.68 5.94 28.89
N LEU A 235 0.64 6.76 28.76
CA LEU A 235 0.75 8.23 28.62
C LEU A 235 1.38 8.92 29.84
N THR A 236 1.33 8.29 31.03
CA THR A 236 1.95 8.83 32.25
C THR A 236 3.44 8.59 32.27
N ASN A 237 3.86 7.39 31.85
CA ASN A 237 5.27 6.97 31.89
C ASN A 237 6.00 7.21 30.58
N ASN A 238 5.30 7.67 29.54
CA ASN A 238 5.80 7.86 28.18
C ASN A 238 6.51 6.63 27.60
N SER A 239 5.91 5.45 27.78
CA SER A 239 6.47 4.19 27.27
C SER A 239 5.38 3.24 26.79
N VAL A 240 5.71 2.38 25.82
CA VAL A 240 4.83 1.27 25.42
C VAL A 240 4.78 0.23 26.55
N ILE A 241 3.59 -0.30 26.80
CA ILE A 241 3.38 -1.46 27.68
C ILE A 241 3.73 -2.70 26.86
N GLU A 242 4.93 -3.23 27.06
CA GLU A 242 5.52 -4.25 26.18
C GLU A 242 4.71 -5.55 26.04
N ASP A 243 3.94 -5.93 27.07
CA ASP A 243 3.12 -7.14 27.10
C ASP A 243 1.63 -6.88 26.78
N SER A 244 1.31 -5.70 26.24
CA SER A 244 -0.07 -5.33 25.86
C SER A 244 -0.51 -5.86 24.49
N TYR A 245 0.24 -6.83 23.93
CA TYR A 245 -0.06 -7.45 22.64
C TYR A 245 -1.49 -7.96 22.61
N ARG A 246 -2.27 -7.49 21.64
CA ARG A 246 -3.61 -8.03 21.37
C ARG A 246 -3.79 -8.24 19.88
N LEU A 247 -3.89 -9.49 19.47
CA LEU A 247 -4.20 -9.83 18.09
C LEU A 247 -5.65 -9.43 17.77
N LEU A 248 -5.85 -8.68 16.69
CA LEU A 248 -7.19 -8.43 16.16
C LEU A 248 -7.60 -9.58 15.26
N PHE A 249 -6.86 -9.79 14.18
CA PHE A 249 -7.09 -10.89 13.24
C PHE A 249 -5.82 -11.28 12.48
N ARG A 250 -5.91 -12.45 11.84
CA ARG A 250 -4.98 -12.96 10.84
C ARG A 250 -5.62 -13.01 9.45
N ILE A 251 -4.79 -12.91 8.43
CA ILE A 251 -5.15 -13.25 7.05
C ILE A 251 -4.10 -14.24 6.54
N GLY A 252 -4.54 -15.46 6.26
CA GLY A 252 -3.66 -16.54 5.79
C GLY A 252 -3.11 -16.23 4.40
N MET A 253 -1.78 -16.26 4.25
CA MET A 253 -1.14 -15.88 3.00
C MET A 253 -0.93 -17.11 2.11
N PRO A 254 -1.55 -17.19 0.92
CA PRO A 254 -1.32 -18.32 0.01
C PRO A 254 0.13 -18.40 -0.45
N VAL A 255 0.71 -17.24 -0.74
CA VAL A 255 2.13 -17.03 -1.01
C VAL A 255 2.58 -15.80 -0.24
N TYR A 256 3.84 -15.79 0.17
CA TYR A 256 4.45 -14.67 0.89
C TYR A 256 4.71 -13.48 -0.05
N ASP A 257 3.64 -12.88 -0.55
CA ASP A 257 3.65 -11.74 -1.46
C ASP A 257 2.46 -10.81 -1.16
N HIS A 258 2.58 -9.52 -1.47
CA HIS A 258 1.54 -8.51 -1.30
C HIS A 258 0.65 -8.64 -0.03
N PRO A 259 1.24 -8.61 1.18
CA PRO A 259 0.48 -8.67 2.44
C PRO A 259 -0.27 -7.38 2.74
N ILE A 260 -0.77 -7.20 3.97
CA ILE A 260 -1.19 -5.88 4.46
C ILE A 260 -0.06 -4.87 4.22
N LYS A 261 -0.36 -3.80 3.49
CA LYS A 261 0.62 -2.76 3.17
C LYS A 261 0.50 -1.56 4.07
N TYR A 262 -0.73 -1.14 4.36
CA TYR A 262 -0.99 0.08 5.09
C TYR A 262 -2.25 -0.02 5.94
N ILE A 263 -2.25 0.72 7.05
CA ILE A 263 -3.40 0.87 7.94
C ILE A 263 -3.48 2.34 8.38
N ALA A 264 -4.69 2.88 8.47
CA ALA A 264 -4.93 4.23 8.98
C ALA A 264 -6.38 4.39 9.41
N PHE A 265 -6.64 5.37 10.28
CA PHE A 265 -7.98 5.68 10.76
C PHE A 265 -8.67 6.73 9.90
N ASN A 266 -9.99 6.58 9.78
CA ASN A 266 -10.91 7.66 9.43
C ASN A 266 -12.07 7.65 10.43
N GLY A 267 -12.20 8.73 11.20
CA GLY A 267 -12.99 8.69 12.44
C GLY A 267 -12.51 7.54 13.32
N SER A 268 -13.44 6.81 13.93
CA SER A 268 -13.13 5.68 14.83
C SER A 268 -12.83 4.35 14.11
N TYR A 269 -12.91 4.30 12.78
CA TYR A 269 -12.74 3.06 12.04
C TYR A 269 -11.32 2.93 11.48
N LEU A 270 -10.75 1.73 11.62
CA LEU A 270 -9.47 1.37 11.05
C LEU A 270 -9.69 0.80 9.65
N PHE A 271 -9.07 1.43 8.66
CA PHE A 271 -8.99 0.92 7.29
C PHE A 271 -7.70 0.13 7.13
N ILE A 272 -7.76 -0.97 6.39
CA ILE A 272 -6.63 -1.88 6.15
C ILE A 272 -6.54 -2.18 4.65
N ALA A 273 -5.40 -1.88 4.06
CA ALA A 273 -5.11 -2.19 2.66
C ALA A 273 -4.33 -3.50 2.57
N HIS A 274 -4.98 -4.56 2.05
CA HIS A 274 -4.39 -5.88 1.89
C HIS A 274 -4.24 -6.20 0.40
N GLY A 275 -3.03 -6.60 -0.02
CA GLY A 275 -2.79 -7.05 -1.39
C GLY A 275 -3.30 -8.45 -1.69
N ASP A 276 -3.17 -8.90 -2.92
CA ASP A 276 -3.80 -10.13 -3.42
C ASP A 276 -3.12 -11.43 -2.97
N GLY A 277 -2.02 -11.36 -2.21
CA GLY A 277 -1.30 -12.53 -1.73
C GLY A 277 -0.55 -13.31 -2.83
N SER A 278 -0.44 -12.78 -4.06
CA SER A 278 -0.30 -13.64 -5.25
C SER A 278 1.11 -13.84 -5.81
N VAL A 279 1.20 -14.89 -6.66
CA VAL A 279 2.17 -15.06 -7.76
C VAL A 279 1.42 -15.26 -9.08
N GLN A 280 0.92 -14.15 -9.63
CA GLN A 280 0.47 -13.99 -11.02
C GLN A 280 -1.04 -13.93 -11.31
N SER A 281 -1.76 -13.27 -10.41
CA SER A 281 -3.03 -12.54 -10.61
C SER A 281 -3.95 -12.75 -11.81
N ALA A 282 -3.53 -12.56 -13.07
CA ALA A 282 -4.42 -12.63 -14.23
C ALA A 282 -5.04 -14.04 -14.43
N ILE A 283 -4.33 -15.09 -13.98
CA ILE A 283 -4.74 -16.50 -14.20
C ILE A 283 -5.52 -17.06 -13.00
N THR A 284 -5.53 -16.33 -11.87
CA THR A 284 -5.90 -16.90 -10.57
C THR A 284 -7.02 -16.14 -9.84
N GLY A 285 -7.48 -15.01 -10.35
CA GLY A 285 -8.56 -14.23 -9.71
C GLY A 285 -8.14 -13.57 -8.40
N GLY A 286 -6.86 -13.20 -8.27
CA GLY A 286 -6.37 -12.40 -7.14
C GLY A 286 -7.22 -11.13 -6.98
N GLY A 287 -7.62 -10.79 -5.75
CA GLY A 287 -8.51 -9.67 -5.46
C GLY A 287 -10.01 -9.94 -5.66
N GLN A 288 -10.40 -10.99 -6.39
CA GLN A 288 -11.80 -11.33 -6.67
C GLN A 288 -12.33 -12.50 -5.82
N GLY A 289 -11.45 -13.29 -5.20
CA GLY A 289 -11.88 -14.40 -4.35
C GLY A 289 -12.64 -13.95 -3.10
N SER A 290 -13.54 -14.83 -2.62
CA SER A 290 -14.30 -14.73 -1.37
C SER A 290 -13.41 -14.85 -0.12
N ASN A 291 -12.46 -13.94 0.01
CA ASN A 291 -11.48 -13.85 1.09
C ASN A 291 -11.03 -12.39 1.26
N ALA A 292 -10.16 -12.14 2.24
CA ALA A 292 -9.65 -10.80 2.54
C ALA A 292 -8.44 -10.37 1.68
N LEU A 293 -8.04 -11.16 0.68
CA LEU A 293 -6.91 -10.83 -0.19
C LEU A 293 -7.35 -9.87 -1.31
N GLY A 294 -6.53 -8.86 -1.56
CA GLY A 294 -6.75 -7.84 -2.59
C GLY A 294 -7.96 -6.97 -2.29
N LYS A 295 -8.07 -6.52 -1.04
CA LYS A 295 -9.22 -5.81 -0.49
C LYS A 295 -8.78 -4.56 0.27
N ILE A 296 -9.69 -3.60 0.36
CA ILE A 296 -9.73 -2.66 1.49
C ILE A 296 -10.67 -3.24 2.52
N LEU A 297 -10.23 -3.33 3.77
CA LEU A 297 -11.04 -3.75 4.92
C LEU A 297 -11.32 -2.55 5.82
N ARG A 298 -12.44 -2.59 6.55
CA ARG A 298 -12.86 -1.57 7.52
C ARG A 298 -13.44 -2.22 8.76
N ILE A 299 -12.86 -1.90 9.93
CA ILE A 299 -13.31 -2.42 11.23
C ILE A 299 -13.39 -1.32 12.28
N ASN A 300 -14.14 -1.55 13.37
CA ASN A 300 -13.94 -0.85 14.63
C ASN A 300 -13.03 -1.72 15.53
N PRO A 301 -11.76 -1.33 15.73
CA PRO A 301 -10.75 -2.19 16.34
C PRO A 301 -10.87 -2.33 17.86
N LEU A 302 -11.77 -1.58 18.51
CA LEU A 302 -11.88 -1.58 19.97
C LEU A 302 -12.32 -2.96 20.48
N TYR A 303 -11.64 -3.41 21.53
CA TYR A 303 -11.93 -4.67 22.20
C TYR A 303 -13.36 -4.71 22.76
N VAL A 304 -14.06 -5.82 22.54
CA VAL A 304 -15.36 -6.09 23.15
C VAL A 304 -15.24 -7.17 24.23
N ASN A 305 -14.74 -8.36 23.84
CA ASN A 305 -14.55 -9.50 24.72
C ASN A 305 -13.62 -10.55 24.04
N GLU A 306 -13.29 -11.63 24.75
CA GLU A 306 -12.38 -12.70 24.28
C GLU A 306 -12.81 -13.39 22.98
N THR A 307 -14.11 -13.45 22.66
CA THR A 307 -14.62 -14.09 21.44
C THR A 307 -14.97 -13.08 20.35
N THR A 308 -14.85 -11.78 20.63
CA THR A 308 -15.14 -10.68 19.72
C THR A 308 -14.01 -9.65 19.84
N PRO A 309 -12.85 -9.88 19.19
CA PRO A 309 -11.68 -9.03 19.34
C PRO A 309 -11.90 -7.62 18.77
N TYR A 310 -12.85 -7.44 17.86
CA TYR A 310 -13.25 -6.16 17.27
C TYR A 310 -14.70 -6.26 16.76
N THR A 311 -15.25 -5.15 16.28
CA THR A 311 -16.59 -5.13 15.66
C THR A 311 -16.54 -4.68 14.22
N ILE A 312 -17.55 -5.10 13.46
CA ILE A 312 -17.75 -4.66 12.08
C ILE A 312 -18.70 -3.46 12.07
N PRO A 313 -18.38 -2.37 11.35
CA PRO A 313 -19.31 -1.27 11.13
C PRO A 313 -20.63 -1.76 10.51
N SER A 314 -21.78 -1.31 11.03
CA SER A 314 -23.09 -1.75 10.55
C SER A 314 -23.39 -1.35 9.11
N ASP A 315 -22.62 -0.40 8.56
CA ASP A 315 -22.68 0.09 7.19
C ASP A 315 -21.59 -0.53 6.30
N ASN A 316 -20.89 -1.60 6.74
CA ASN A 316 -20.01 -2.33 5.84
C ASN A 316 -20.82 -2.98 4.71
N PRO A 317 -20.36 -2.88 3.45
CA PRO A 317 -21.15 -3.28 2.28
C PRO A 317 -21.42 -4.79 2.22
N TYR A 318 -20.54 -5.61 2.82
CA TYR A 318 -20.65 -7.07 2.80
C TYR A 318 -21.04 -7.66 4.16
N LEU A 319 -21.51 -6.86 5.11
CA LEU A 319 -21.91 -7.36 6.43
C LEU A 319 -23.07 -8.36 6.31
N GLY A 320 -22.83 -9.61 6.71
CA GLY A 320 -23.79 -10.70 6.61
C GLY A 320 -23.97 -11.25 5.19
N ASP A 321 -23.15 -10.81 4.24
CA ASP A 321 -23.06 -11.42 2.91
C ASP A 321 -22.09 -12.61 2.96
N ASN A 322 -22.44 -13.71 2.29
CA ASN A 322 -21.57 -14.88 2.20
C ASN A 322 -20.56 -14.78 1.03
N SER A 323 -20.59 -13.69 0.24
CA SER A 323 -19.69 -13.45 -0.88
C SER A 323 -18.26 -13.10 -0.42
N PHE A 324 -18.11 -12.36 0.68
CA PHE A 324 -16.83 -11.90 1.22
C PHE A 324 -16.87 -11.84 2.76
N PRO A 325 -15.72 -11.78 3.45
CA PRO A 325 -15.69 -11.49 4.89
C PRO A 325 -16.36 -10.16 5.23
N ASP A 326 -17.02 -10.10 6.39
CA ASP A 326 -17.75 -8.92 6.86
C ASP A 326 -16.86 -7.66 6.97
N GLU A 327 -15.54 -7.82 7.13
CA GLU A 327 -14.57 -6.73 7.18
C GLU A 327 -14.40 -5.99 5.86
N VAL A 328 -14.78 -6.60 4.72
CA VAL A 328 -14.50 -6.05 3.40
C VAL A 328 -15.28 -4.74 3.17
N PHE A 329 -14.54 -3.73 2.72
CA PHE A 329 -15.06 -2.41 2.33
C PHE A 329 -15.07 -2.23 0.81
N ALA A 330 -14.04 -2.71 0.11
CA ALA A 330 -13.95 -2.66 -1.35
C ALA A 330 -13.08 -3.83 -1.86
N VAL A 331 -13.31 -4.24 -3.10
CA VAL A 331 -12.71 -5.44 -3.70
C VAL A 331 -11.89 -5.13 -4.94
N GLY A 332 -11.14 -6.12 -5.44
CA GLY A 332 -10.47 -6.00 -6.73
C GLY A 332 -9.21 -5.15 -6.71
N PHE A 333 -8.38 -5.29 -5.67
CA PHE A 333 -7.06 -4.67 -5.59
C PHE A 333 -5.95 -5.71 -5.78
N ARG A 334 -4.86 -5.31 -6.42
CA ARG A 334 -3.60 -6.05 -6.51
C ARG A 334 -2.75 -5.87 -5.27
N ASN A 335 -2.30 -4.64 -5.07
CA ASN A 335 -1.29 -4.32 -4.09
C ASN A 335 -1.47 -2.85 -3.65
N PRO A 336 -2.57 -2.55 -2.95
CA PRO A 336 -2.88 -1.20 -2.48
C PRO A 336 -1.84 -0.80 -1.44
N HIS A 337 -0.80 -0.09 -1.87
CA HIS A 337 0.45 0.04 -1.12
C HIS A 337 0.33 1.06 0.02
N THR A 338 -0.42 2.12 -0.22
CA THR A 338 -0.67 3.18 0.75
C THR A 338 -2.01 3.83 0.44
N PHE A 339 -2.57 4.54 1.41
CA PHE A 339 -3.78 5.33 1.21
C PHE A 339 -3.81 6.50 2.18
N CYS A 340 -4.64 7.48 1.86
CA CYS A 340 -4.93 8.63 2.70
C CYS A 340 -6.41 8.99 2.59
N PHE A 341 -6.86 9.91 3.43
CA PHE A 341 -8.22 10.46 3.35
C PHE A 341 -8.15 11.92 2.92
N SER A 342 -9.03 12.31 1.99
CA SER A 342 -9.21 13.72 1.64
C SER A 342 -9.83 14.48 2.83
N LYS A 343 -9.84 15.82 2.76
CA LYS A 343 -10.52 16.66 3.76
C LYS A 343 -12.03 16.37 3.85
N SER A 344 -12.63 15.96 2.74
CA SER A 344 -14.03 15.51 2.63
C SER A 344 -14.24 14.10 3.18
N GLY A 345 -13.16 13.37 3.50
CA GLY A 345 -13.21 11.99 4.00
C GLY A 345 -13.19 10.93 2.90
N GLU A 346 -12.94 11.29 1.63
CA GLU A 346 -12.80 10.32 0.54
C GLU A 346 -11.54 9.49 0.74
N LEU A 347 -11.65 8.18 0.62
CA LEU A 347 -10.50 7.28 0.66
C LEU A 347 -9.76 7.35 -0.67
N ILE A 348 -8.48 7.71 -0.66
CA ILE A 348 -7.62 7.75 -1.86
C ILE A 348 -6.53 6.70 -1.69
N VAL A 349 -6.52 5.70 -2.55
CA VAL A 349 -5.59 4.56 -2.52
C VAL A 349 -4.58 4.66 -3.64
N GLY A 350 -3.29 4.57 -3.30
CA GLY A 350 -2.21 4.36 -4.24
C GLY A 350 -1.96 2.86 -4.40
N GLU A 351 -2.24 2.35 -5.59
CA GLU A 351 -2.21 0.92 -5.87
C GLU A 351 -1.09 0.56 -6.83
N ALA A 352 -0.29 -0.42 -6.39
CA ALA A 352 0.78 -0.96 -7.19
C ALA A 352 0.22 -2.00 -8.18
N GLY A 353 0.06 -1.62 -9.44
CA GLY A 353 -0.17 -2.51 -10.56
C GLY A 353 1.01 -3.44 -10.83
N ARG A 354 0.89 -4.24 -11.87
CA ARG A 354 1.84 -5.30 -12.17
C ARG A 354 2.91 -4.86 -13.14
N ASP A 355 2.51 -4.50 -14.35
CA ASP A 355 3.41 -4.24 -15.47
C ASP A 355 2.97 -3.06 -16.36
N ASN A 356 1.68 -2.70 -16.34
CA ASN A 356 1.08 -1.79 -17.32
C ASN A 356 0.70 -0.43 -16.72
N ALA A 357 0.14 -0.41 -15.51
CA ALA A 357 -0.33 0.84 -14.90
C ALA A 357 -0.28 0.77 -13.37
N GLU A 358 0.28 1.82 -12.77
CA GLU A 358 0.06 2.14 -11.36
C GLU A 358 -1.20 3.00 -11.24
N GLU A 359 -1.98 2.82 -10.18
CA GLU A 359 -3.29 3.47 -10.04
C GLU A 359 -3.36 4.39 -8.81
N VAL A 360 -4.17 5.44 -8.94
CA VAL A 360 -4.63 6.26 -7.81
C VAL A 360 -6.14 6.27 -7.85
N ASN A 361 -6.75 5.56 -6.91
CA ASN A 361 -8.17 5.28 -6.88
C ASN A 361 -8.86 6.11 -5.79
N ILE A 362 -10.00 6.72 -6.12
CA ILE A 362 -10.95 7.20 -5.12
C ILE A 362 -11.83 6.00 -4.78
N VAL A 363 -11.74 5.53 -3.54
CA VAL A 363 -12.35 4.28 -3.11
C VAL A 363 -13.69 4.50 -2.42
N GLU A 364 -14.73 3.92 -3.01
CA GLU A 364 -16.10 3.90 -2.52
C GLU A 364 -16.48 2.51 -1.97
N ALA A 365 -17.42 2.49 -1.01
CA ALA A 365 -17.85 1.26 -0.34
C ALA A 365 -18.58 0.32 -1.31
N GLY A 366 -18.20 -0.96 -1.31
CA GLY A 366 -18.83 -2.02 -2.09
C GLY A 366 -18.39 -2.07 -3.56
N HIS A 367 -17.47 -1.19 -3.97
CA HIS A 367 -17.01 -1.13 -5.35
C HIS A 367 -15.89 -2.14 -5.61
N ASP A 368 -15.84 -2.61 -6.86
CA ASP A 368 -14.80 -3.46 -7.42
C ASP A 368 -13.84 -2.61 -8.27
N TYR A 369 -12.54 -2.71 -7.99
CA TYR A 369 -11.48 -1.97 -8.67
C TYR A 369 -10.85 -2.79 -9.82
N GLY A 370 -11.44 -3.95 -10.12
CA GLY A 370 -11.24 -4.66 -11.38
C GLY A 370 -10.03 -5.58 -11.42
N TRP A 371 -9.10 -5.52 -10.45
CA TRP A 371 -8.05 -6.53 -10.35
C TRP A 371 -8.67 -7.89 -10.04
N SER A 372 -8.33 -8.98 -10.74
CA SER A 372 -7.23 -9.13 -11.67
C SER A 372 -7.60 -9.13 -13.15
N GLN A 373 -8.82 -8.74 -13.49
CA GLN A 373 -9.31 -8.64 -14.86
C GLN A 373 -8.77 -7.39 -15.57
N ARG A 374 -8.38 -6.37 -14.79
CA ARG A 374 -7.94 -5.06 -15.29
C ARG A 374 -6.69 -4.58 -14.59
N GLU A 375 -5.99 -3.68 -15.28
CA GLU A 375 -4.90 -2.87 -14.74
C GLU A 375 -4.98 -1.49 -15.39
N GLY A 376 -5.38 -0.49 -14.60
CA GLY A 376 -5.69 0.86 -15.03
C GLY A 376 -6.81 0.87 -16.07
N PHE A 377 -6.54 1.55 -17.19
CA PHE A 377 -7.45 1.60 -18.34
C PHE A 377 -7.25 0.44 -19.32
N PHE A 378 -6.76 -0.70 -18.84
CA PHE A 378 -6.52 -1.87 -19.67
C PHE A 378 -7.24 -3.11 -19.14
N VAL A 379 -7.76 -3.92 -20.06
CA VAL A 379 -8.28 -5.27 -19.79
C VAL A 379 -7.19 -6.29 -20.04
N HIS A 380 -7.09 -7.29 -19.17
CA HIS A 380 -6.24 -8.46 -19.39
C HIS A 380 -6.90 -9.43 -20.38
N ASN A 381 -6.21 -9.73 -21.47
CA ASN A 381 -6.61 -10.74 -22.44
C ASN A 381 -6.38 -12.14 -21.87
N GLU A 382 -7.40 -13.00 -21.92
CA GLU A 382 -7.35 -14.39 -21.42
C GLU A 382 -6.17 -15.21 -21.99
N ASN A 383 -5.77 -14.94 -23.24
CA ASN A 383 -4.66 -15.63 -23.93
C ASN A 383 -3.40 -14.77 -24.06
N GLY A 384 -3.41 -13.57 -23.48
CA GLY A 384 -2.29 -12.65 -23.53
C GLY A 384 -1.21 -13.03 -22.52
N THR A 385 0.06 -12.78 -22.85
CA THR A 385 1.09 -12.83 -21.81
C THR A 385 0.92 -11.65 -20.88
N ILE A 386 1.25 -11.81 -19.61
CA ILE A 386 1.16 -10.75 -18.59
C ILE A 386 1.79 -9.40 -19.04
N LEU A 387 2.84 -9.44 -19.88
CA LEU A 387 3.57 -8.26 -20.37
C LEU A 387 3.06 -7.67 -21.70
N LYS A 388 2.25 -8.40 -22.47
CA LYS A 388 1.79 -8.00 -23.83
C LYS A 388 0.31 -8.28 -24.08
N GLY A 389 -0.38 -8.73 -23.06
CA GLY A 389 -1.70 -9.31 -23.10
C GLY A 389 -2.76 -8.34 -22.60
N VAL A 390 -2.60 -7.06 -22.88
CA VAL A 390 -3.58 -6.06 -22.46
C VAL A 390 -4.23 -5.41 -23.67
N SER A 391 -5.48 -4.97 -23.52
CA SER A 391 -6.24 -4.27 -24.55
C SER A 391 -6.94 -3.05 -23.96
N PRO A 392 -7.27 -2.04 -24.79
CA PRO A 392 -8.06 -0.91 -24.34
C PRO A 392 -9.37 -1.37 -23.68
N LEU A 393 -9.88 -0.57 -22.74
CA LEU A 393 -11.24 -0.78 -22.22
C LEU A 393 -12.26 -0.84 -23.37
N PRO A 394 -13.27 -1.71 -23.29
CA PRO A 394 -14.42 -1.69 -24.20
C PRO A 394 -15.10 -0.32 -24.18
N ASP A 395 -15.69 0.07 -25.31
CA ASP A 395 -16.46 1.32 -25.42
C ASP A 395 -17.69 1.34 -24.47
N ASP A 396 -18.17 0.17 -24.05
CA ASP A 396 -19.26 -0.07 -23.10
C ASP A 396 -18.75 -0.62 -21.76
N ASP A 397 -18.02 0.21 -21.02
CA ASP A 397 -17.41 -0.18 -19.74
C ASP A 397 -18.38 -0.36 -18.55
N ALA A 398 -19.68 -0.38 -18.81
CA ALA A 398 -20.73 -0.44 -17.80
C ALA A 398 -20.85 -1.81 -17.09
N VAL A 399 -20.10 -2.82 -17.55
CA VAL A 399 -20.24 -4.21 -17.07
C VAL A 399 -19.46 -4.49 -15.78
N CYS A 400 -18.48 -3.65 -15.40
CA CYS A 400 -17.57 -3.97 -14.28
C CYS A 400 -17.59 -2.99 -13.09
N TYR A 401 -18.25 -1.83 -13.19
CA TYR A 401 -18.34 -0.88 -12.07
C TYR A 401 -19.67 -0.94 -11.31
N LEU A 402 -20.66 -1.67 -11.82
CA LEU A 402 -22.02 -1.70 -11.29
C LEU A 402 -22.62 -3.10 -11.43
N GLN A 403 -22.23 -4.03 -10.55
CA GLN A 403 -23.15 -5.05 -10.05
C GLN A 403 -23.00 -5.19 -8.55
#